data_AF-A0A1V9FWZ0-F1
#
_entry.id   AF-A0A1V9FWZ0-F1
#
_cell.length_a   1.000
_cell.length_b   1.000
_cell.length_c   1.000
_cell.angle_alpha   90.00
_cell.angle_beta   90.00
_cell.angle_gamma   90.00
#
_symmetry.space_group_name_H-M   'P 1'
#
loop_
_entity.id
_entity.type
_entity.pdbx_description
1 polymer ?
#
loop_
_entity_poly.entity_id
_entity_poly.type
_entity_poly.pdbx_seq_one_letter_code
_entity_poly.pdbx_strand_id
1 'polypeptide(L)'
;MKPTIIDHPFHVIKLEYNSEAPLSALEQEAIEKYVALHNQSQEYSQVLTKLLTYYTSATKTLHQCQVIFNNLQNEYLLLTPMLHYLQEGGPLTENEIESIDENERVCYDTQPLLTQLHTFNHTFDAYADGLMAAEKEYAGTEQQQEKLELQFDDFDDNYFSPIIRNYKEMEIDICSLDEDFDNFRGAFSEIYKLVDSLTDTRNIFLDQHIKLQNRIIDLDKDIVALFTAINGEQRSNPN
;
A
#
# COMPACT_ATOMS: atom_id res chain seq x y z
N MET A 1 -26.37 16.79 -38.27
CA MET A 1 -25.28 16.63 -37.28
C MET A 1 -24.79 15.20 -37.32
N LYS A 2 -23.48 14.99 -37.26
CA LYS A 2 -22.90 13.63 -37.15
C LYS A 2 -22.28 13.51 -35.76
N PRO A 3 -22.63 12.48 -34.99
CA PRO A 3 -21.96 12.22 -33.72
C PRO A 3 -20.56 11.69 -34.00
N THR A 4 -19.58 12.20 -33.26
CA THR A 4 -18.27 11.61 -33.10
C THR A 4 -18.23 10.94 -31.75
N ILE A 5 -18.04 9.62 -31.80
CA ILE A 5 -17.98 8.76 -30.63
C ILE A 5 -16.56 8.24 -30.54
N ILE A 6 -15.94 8.48 -29.39
CA ILE A 6 -14.60 7.98 -29.07
C ILE A 6 -14.77 6.99 -27.91
N ASP A 7 -14.60 5.71 -28.22
CA ASP A 7 -14.59 4.66 -27.21
C ASP A 7 -13.34 4.81 -26.34
N HIS A 8 -13.52 5.25 -25.10
CA HIS A 8 -12.43 5.44 -24.16
C HIS A 8 -12.64 4.56 -22.91
N PRO A 9 -11.58 3.90 -22.39
CA PRO A 9 -11.76 2.88 -21.34
C PRO A 9 -12.24 3.44 -19.99
N PHE A 10 -12.05 4.75 -19.75
CA PHE A 10 -12.61 5.44 -18.58
C PHE A 10 -14.12 5.70 -18.72
N HIS A 11 -14.53 6.31 -19.83
CA HIS A 11 -15.90 6.66 -20.16
C HIS A 11 -16.03 6.84 -21.67
N VAL A 12 -17.23 6.64 -22.24
CA VAL A 12 -17.45 6.89 -23.68
C VAL A 12 -17.59 8.39 -23.90
N ILE A 13 -16.73 8.97 -24.73
CA ILE A 13 -16.80 10.40 -25.10
C ILE A 13 -17.74 10.54 -26.30
N LYS A 14 -18.79 11.34 -26.15
CA LYS A 14 -19.80 11.61 -27.19
C LYS A 14 -19.87 13.10 -27.49
N LEU A 15 -19.38 13.47 -28.66
CA LEU A 15 -19.43 14.85 -29.14
C LEU A 15 -20.16 14.91 -30.48
N GLU A 16 -21.29 15.58 -30.51
CA GLU A 16 -21.98 15.91 -31.76
C GLU A 16 -21.43 17.20 -32.37
N TYR A 17 -21.31 17.24 -33.70
CA TYR A 17 -20.98 18.47 -34.41
C TYR A 17 -21.54 18.51 -35.84
N ASN A 18 -21.48 19.70 -36.43
CA ASN A 18 -21.86 19.91 -37.82
C ASN A 18 -20.82 19.29 -38.78
N SER A 19 -21.25 18.37 -39.64
CA SER A 19 -20.32 17.65 -40.53
C SER A 19 -19.93 18.41 -41.80
N GLU A 20 -20.52 19.58 -42.05
CA GLU A 20 -20.34 20.33 -43.30
C GLU A 20 -19.28 21.44 -43.20
N ALA A 21 -18.99 21.94 -42.00
CA ALA A 21 -17.95 22.94 -41.74
C ALA A 21 -16.80 22.33 -40.91
N PRO A 22 -15.54 22.74 -41.16
CA PRO A 22 -14.42 22.27 -40.36
C PRO A 22 -14.47 22.89 -38.95
N LEU A 23 -14.10 22.10 -37.94
CA LEU A 23 -13.87 22.60 -36.58
C LEU A 23 -12.83 23.72 -36.59
N SER A 24 -13.05 24.75 -35.78
CA SER A 24 -12.07 25.80 -35.53
C SER A 24 -10.82 25.25 -34.82
N ALA A 25 -9.73 26.02 -34.83
CA ALA A 25 -8.50 25.63 -34.14
C ALA A 25 -8.73 25.43 -32.62
N LEU A 26 -9.58 26.28 -32.01
CA LEU A 26 -9.95 26.17 -30.60
C LEU A 26 -10.68 24.85 -30.31
N GLU A 27 -11.65 24.49 -31.15
CA GLU A 27 -12.44 23.26 -30.98
C GLU A 27 -11.59 22.00 -31.16
N GLN A 28 -10.66 22.02 -32.13
CA GLN A 28 -9.71 20.92 -32.33
C GLN A 28 -8.81 20.75 -31.11
N GLU A 29 -8.24 21.85 -30.61
CA GLU A 29 -7.37 21.81 -29.44
C GLU A 29 -8.14 21.38 -28.18
N ALA A 30 -9.39 21.84 -28.02
CA ALA A 30 -10.26 21.42 -26.92
C ALA A 30 -10.47 19.91 -26.91
N ILE A 31 -10.77 19.30 -28.07
CA ILE A 31 -10.94 17.84 -28.16
C ILE A 31 -9.64 17.12 -27.77
N GLU A 32 -8.49 17.57 -28.24
CA GLU A 32 -7.19 16.98 -27.89
C GLU A 32 -6.91 17.04 -26.38
N LYS A 33 -7.15 18.21 -25.77
CA LYS A 33 -6.97 18.42 -24.32
C LYS A 33 -7.94 17.58 -23.51
N TYR A 34 -9.19 17.51 -23.96
CA TYR A 34 -10.23 16.73 -23.32
C TYR A 34 -9.89 15.23 -23.28
N VAL A 35 -9.43 14.69 -24.42
CA VAL A 35 -8.95 13.30 -24.52
C VAL A 35 -7.70 13.09 -23.66
N ALA A 36 -6.77 14.03 -23.62
CA ALA A 36 -5.59 13.92 -22.77
C ALA A 36 -5.92 13.91 -21.27
N LEU A 37 -6.91 14.70 -20.84
CA LEU A 37 -7.40 14.72 -19.46
C LEU A 37 -8.10 13.40 -19.10
N HIS A 38 -8.90 12.85 -20.00
CA HIS A 38 -9.50 11.52 -19.86
C HIS A 38 -8.47 10.41 -19.66
N ASN A 39 -7.44 10.38 -20.51
CA ASN A 39 -6.38 9.37 -20.42
C ASN A 39 -5.63 9.47 -19.08
N GLN A 40 -5.23 10.68 -18.68
CA GLN A 40 -4.52 10.88 -17.41
C GLN A 40 -5.38 10.51 -16.19
N SER A 41 -6.68 10.81 -16.23
CA SER A 41 -7.64 10.43 -15.18
C SER A 41 -7.78 8.91 -15.09
N GLN A 42 -7.80 8.22 -16.23
CA GLN A 42 -7.84 6.77 -16.28
C GLN A 42 -6.58 6.13 -15.70
N GLU A 43 -5.40 6.60 -16.13
CA GLU A 43 -4.12 6.11 -15.63
C GLU A 43 -4.04 6.25 -14.11
N TYR A 44 -4.46 7.41 -13.60
CA TYR A 44 -4.50 7.65 -12.16
C TYR A 44 -5.48 6.72 -11.44
N SER A 45 -6.70 6.54 -11.96
CA SER A 45 -7.66 5.58 -11.41
C SER A 45 -7.12 4.14 -11.38
N GLN A 46 -6.36 3.73 -12.40
CA GLN A 46 -5.72 2.41 -12.44
C GLN A 46 -4.64 2.26 -11.36
N VAL A 47 -3.80 3.29 -11.15
CA VAL A 47 -2.80 3.30 -10.06
C VAL A 47 -3.50 3.16 -8.71
N LEU A 48 -4.53 3.96 -8.45
CA LEU A 48 -5.30 3.89 -7.19
C LEU A 48 -5.94 2.51 -6.99
N THR A 49 -6.53 1.93 -8.04
CA THR A 49 -7.16 0.61 -7.99
C THR A 49 -6.14 -0.49 -7.68
N LYS A 50 -4.95 -0.41 -8.30
CA LYS A 50 -3.85 -1.34 -8.06
C LYS A 50 -3.36 -1.25 -6.62
N LEU A 51 -3.15 -0.04 -6.09
CA LEU A 51 -2.75 0.19 -4.70
C LEU A 51 -3.82 -0.32 -3.72
N LEU A 52 -5.10 -0.03 -3.97
CA LEU A 52 -6.20 -0.49 -3.13
C LEU A 52 -6.25 -2.02 -3.08
N THR A 53 -6.09 -2.67 -4.24
CA THR A 53 -6.01 -4.13 -4.35
C THR A 53 -4.80 -4.67 -3.58
N TYR A 54 -3.65 -4.01 -3.70
CA TYR A 54 -2.46 -4.36 -2.94
C TYR A 54 -2.72 -4.30 -1.43
N TYR A 55 -3.15 -3.18 -0.86
CA TYR A 55 -3.36 -3.08 0.60
C TYR A 55 -4.45 -4.03 1.11
N THR A 56 -5.51 -4.24 0.34
CA THR A 56 -6.57 -5.21 0.66
C THR A 56 -6.02 -6.64 0.73
N SER A 57 -5.18 -7.04 -0.23
CA SER A 57 -4.57 -8.37 -0.26
C SER A 57 -3.46 -8.52 0.77
N ALA A 58 -2.60 -7.51 0.93
CA ALA A 58 -1.50 -7.45 1.88
C ALA A 58 -2.01 -7.54 3.33
N THR A 59 -3.22 -7.05 3.63
CA THR A 59 -3.85 -7.25 4.95
C THR A 59 -3.99 -8.73 5.30
N LYS A 60 -4.30 -9.60 4.32
CA LYS A 60 -4.37 -11.05 4.54
C LYS A 60 -2.98 -11.64 4.81
N THR A 61 -1.98 -11.21 4.04
CA THR A 61 -0.58 -11.62 4.25
C THR A 61 -0.07 -11.18 5.61
N LEU A 62 -0.37 -9.95 6.03
CA LEU A 62 -0.02 -9.43 7.34
C LEU A 62 -0.65 -10.26 8.47
N HIS A 63 -1.90 -10.69 8.30
CA HIS A 63 -2.53 -11.60 9.25
C HIS A 63 -1.82 -12.97 9.32
N GLN A 64 -1.37 -13.51 8.17
CA GLN A 64 -0.57 -14.74 8.17
C GLN A 64 0.78 -14.54 8.88
N CYS A 65 1.45 -13.41 8.64
CA CYS A 65 2.67 -13.04 9.38
C CYS A 65 2.41 -12.94 10.88
N GLN A 66 1.26 -12.39 11.32
CA GLN A 66 0.87 -12.35 12.73
C GLN A 66 0.70 -13.76 13.33
N VAL A 67 0.10 -14.70 12.59
CA VAL A 67 -0.06 -16.08 13.04
C VAL A 67 1.30 -16.76 13.20
N ILE A 68 2.18 -16.63 12.20
CA ILE A 68 3.55 -17.19 12.26
C ILE A 68 4.34 -16.55 13.42
N PHE A 69 4.22 -15.23 13.59
CA PHE A 69 4.83 -14.52 14.70
C PHE A 69 4.33 -15.03 16.06
N ASN A 70 3.02 -15.25 16.22
CA ASN A 70 2.48 -15.80 17.46
C ASN A 70 3.03 -17.21 17.74
N ASN A 71 3.21 -18.04 16.72
CA ASN A 71 3.84 -19.35 16.88
C ASN A 71 5.30 -19.22 17.32
N LEU A 72 6.07 -18.31 16.69
CA LEU A 72 7.44 -18.01 17.09
C LEU A 72 7.52 -17.52 18.53
N GLN A 73 6.61 -16.62 18.94
CA GLN A 73 6.51 -16.12 20.30
C GLN A 73 6.20 -17.25 21.29
N ASN A 74 5.30 -18.18 20.93
CA ASN A 74 4.98 -19.34 21.78
C ASN A 74 6.19 -20.26 21.95
N GLU A 75 6.93 -20.55 20.88
CA GLU A 75 8.17 -21.35 20.95
C GLU A 75 9.22 -20.66 21.85
N TYR A 76 9.36 -19.34 21.72
CA TYR A 76 10.23 -18.57 22.62
C TYR A 76 9.77 -18.67 24.09
N LEU A 77 8.46 -18.58 24.34
CA LEU A 77 7.90 -18.67 25.70
C LEU A 77 8.15 -20.03 26.37
N LEU A 78 8.23 -21.11 25.59
CA LEU A 78 8.60 -22.44 26.09
C LEU A 78 10.07 -22.50 26.56
N LEU A 79 10.94 -21.64 25.99
CA LEU A 79 12.36 -21.57 26.33
C LEU A 79 12.68 -20.55 27.44
N THR A 80 11.74 -19.67 27.80
CA THR A 80 11.94 -18.64 28.85
C THR A 80 12.26 -19.21 30.24
N PRO A 81 11.70 -20.35 30.67
CA PRO A 81 12.13 -20.98 31.92
C PRO A 81 13.63 -21.25 31.97
N MET A 82 14.28 -21.61 30.84
CA MET A 82 15.74 -21.82 30.79
C MET A 82 16.52 -20.52 31.03
N LEU A 83 16.03 -19.38 30.53
CA LEU A 83 16.63 -18.06 30.75
C LEU A 83 16.65 -17.68 32.22
N HIS A 84 15.53 -17.91 32.93
CA HIS A 84 15.43 -17.65 34.38
C HIS A 84 16.46 -18.46 35.16
N TYR A 85 16.64 -19.74 34.82
CA TYR A 85 17.65 -20.59 35.44
C TYR A 85 19.09 -20.17 35.11
N LEU A 86 19.39 -19.79 33.86
CA LEU A 86 20.73 -19.32 33.45
C LEU A 86 21.09 -17.93 34.04
N GLN A 87 20.10 -17.09 34.33
CA GLN A 87 20.30 -15.76 34.90
C GLN A 87 20.38 -15.77 36.44
N GLU A 88 19.65 -16.66 37.10
CA GLU A 88 19.70 -16.83 38.57
C GLU A 88 20.80 -17.79 39.02
N GLY A 89 21.25 -18.70 38.16
CA GLY A 89 22.38 -19.59 38.41
C GLY A 89 23.71 -18.89 38.13
N GLY A 90 24.57 -18.79 39.15
CA GLY A 90 25.98 -18.43 38.96
C GLY A 90 26.71 -19.35 37.97
N PRO A 91 27.94 -19.02 37.53
CA PRO A 91 28.63 -19.74 36.48
C PRO A 91 28.71 -21.24 36.79
N LEU A 92 28.25 -22.06 35.85
CA LEU A 92 28.25 -23.52 35.96
C LEU A 92 29.69 -24.02 36.12
N THR A 93 29.95 -24.76 37.20
CA THR A 93 31.21 -25.48 37.38
C THR A 93 31.19 -26.76 36.51
N GLU A 94 32.37 -27.31 36.17
CA GLU A 94 32.55 -28.42 35.21
C GLU A 94 31.70 -29.69 35.47
N ASN A 95 30.96 -29.79 36.58
CA ASN A 95 30.21 -30.99 36.95
C ASN A 95 28.76 -30.75 37.44
N GLU A 96 28.13 -29.59 37.25
CA GLU A 96 26.77 -29.33 37.78
C GLU A 96 25.83 -28.79 36.70
N ILE A 97 24.75 -29.54 36.41
CA ILE A 97 23.51 -29.04 35.79
C ILE A 97 22.40 -29.55 36.72
N GLU A 98 21.93 -28.70 37.63
CA GLU A 98 20.75 -28.97 38.46
C GLU A 98 19.54 -28.23 37.88
N SER A 99 18.55 -28.99 37.40
CA SER A 99 17.15 -28.62 37.54
C SER A 99 16.56 -29.51 38.63
N ILE A 100 16.01 -28.92 39.69
CA ILE A 100 15.23 -29.68 40.67
C ILE A 100 13.78 -29.73 40.17
N ASP A 101 13.50 -30.69 39.30
CA ASP A 101 12.46 -31.67 39.57
C ASP A 101 13.17 -33.02 39.56
N GLU A 102 13.00 -33.84 40.60
CA GLU A 102 13.95 -34.86 41.04
C GLU A 102 14.19 -36.05 40.07
N ASN A 103 13.76 -36.01 38.81
CA ASN A 103 13.94 -37.15 37.89
C ASN A 103 14.32 -36.88 36.42
N GLU A 104 14.30 -35.67 35.86
CA GLU A 104 14.61 -35.50 34.42
C GLU A 104 15.39 -34.21 34.11
N ARG A 105 16.58 -34.35 33.50
CA ARG A 105 17.28 -33.26 32.81
C ARG A 105 16.43 -32.84 31.61
N VAL A 106 15.76 -31.69 31.69
CA VAL A 106 15.00 -31.17 30.54
C VAL A 106 15.93 -30.35 29.64
N CYS A 107 16.57 -31.01 28.68
CA CYS A 107 17.16 -30.32 27.52
C CYS A 107 16.02 -29.95 26.56
N TYR A 108 15.72 -28.65 26.42
CA TYR A 108 14.85 -28.20 25.34
C TYR A 108 15.64 -28.04 24.05
N ASP A 109 15.13 -28.67 22.98
CA ASP A 109 15.65 -28.52 21.63
C ASP A 109 15.33 -27.11 21.11
N THR A 110 16.35 -26.36 20.68
CA THR A 110 16.17 -25.03 20.08
C THR A 110 15.86 -25.09 18.57
N GLN A 111 15.93 -26.26 17.94
CA GLN A 111 15.63 -26.41 16.50
C GLN A 111 14.21 -25.99 16.11
N PRO A 112 13.14 -26.23 16.90
CA PRO A 112 11.81 -25.70 16.62
C PRO A 112 11.79 -24.17 16.55
N LEU A 113 12.42 -23.48 17.51
CA LEU A 113 12.53 -22.01 17.51
C LEU A 113 13.27 -21.52 16.27
N LEU A 114 14.43 -22.12 15.94
CA LEU A 114 15.21 -21.74 14.76
C LEU A 114 14.45 -21.98 13.44
N THR A 115 13.68 -23.06 13.37
CA THR A 115 12.82 -23.36 12.21
C THR A 115 11.72 -22.31 12.06
N GLN A 116 11.02 -21.96 13.15
CA GLN A 116 10.01 -20.91 13.13
C GLN A 116 10.60 -19.55 12.75
N LEU A 117 11.80 -19.23 13.25
CA LEU A 117 12.48 -17.97 12.96
C LEU A 117 12.85 -17.87 11.47
N HIS A 118 13.36 -18.95 10.89
CA HIS A 118 13.62 -19.02 9.44
C HIS A 118 12.33 -18.86 8.61
N THR A 119 11.26 -19.57 8.95
CA THR A 119 9.97 -19.45 8.26
C THR A 119 9.39 -18.03 8.39
N PHE A 120 9.51 -17.42 9.56
CA PHE A 120 9.06 -16.06 9.81
C PHE A 120 9.84 -15.06 8.95
N ASN A 121 11.17 -15.07 9.00
CA ASN A 121 12.02 -14.14 8.24
C ASN A 121 11.75 -14.23 6.74
N HIS A 122 11.74 -15.45 6.18
CA HIS A 122 11.46 -15.63 4.75
C HIS A 122 10.09 -15.05 4.34
N THR A 123 9.07 -15.23 5.17
CA THR A 123 7.71 -14.73 4.87
C THR A 123 7.62 -13.21 5.06
N PHE A 124 8.27 -12.68 6.09
CA PHE A 124 8.24 -11.27 6.43
C PHE A 124 9.04 -10.42 5.45
N ASP A 125 10.22 -10.88 5.00
CA ASP A 125 11.06 -10.16 4.04
C ASP A 125 10.35 -9.98 2.69
N ALA A 126 9.76 -11.06 2.16
CA ALA A 126 8.99 -11.00 0.92
C ALA A 126 7.79 -10.06 1.01
N TYR A 127 7.18 -9.96 2.21
CA TYR A 127 6.11 -9.01 2.51
C TYR A 127 6.62 -7.56 2.58
N ALA A 128 7.77 -7.32 3.23
CA ALA A 128 8.36 -6.00 3.43
C ALA A 128 8.80 -5.34 2.11
N ASP A 129 9.38 -6.11 1.18
CA ASP A 129 9.75 -5.62 -0.16
C ASP A 129 8.53 -5.11 -0.94
N GLY A 130 7.44 -5.86 -0.89
CA GLY A 130 6.18 -5.47 -1.51
C GLY A 130 5.62 -4.18 -0.91
N LEU A 131 5.72 -4.02 0.42
CA LEU A 131 5.22 -2.85 1.12
C LEU A 131 6.01 -1.60 0.73
N MET A 132 7.33 -1.69 0.70
CA MET A 132 8.19 -0.59 0.30
C MET A 132 7.90 -0.13 -1.14
N ALA A 133 7.67 -1.05 -2.07
CA ALA A 133 7.31 -0.73 -3.44
C ALA A 133 5.94 -0.01 -3.53
N ALA A 134 4.93 -0.50 -2.79
CA ALA A 134 3.61 0.12 -2.75
C ALA A 134 3.64 1.52 -2.12
N GLU A 135 4.37 1.71 -1.03
CA GLU A 135 4.52 3.02 -0.37
C GLU A 135 5.22 4.04 -1.28
N LYS A 136 6.21 3.61 -2.07
CA LYS A 136 6.86 4.48 -3.05
C LYS A 136 5.89 4.92 -4.15
N GLU A 137 5.03 4.02 -4.62
CA GLU A 137 4.01 4.34 -5.63
C GLU A 137 2.90 5.23 -5.02
N TYR A 138 2.48 4.98 -3.78
CA TYR A 138 1.51 5.79 -3.04
C TYR A 138 1.99 7.23 -2.83
N ALA A 139 3.28 7.44 -2.53
CA ALA A 139 3.84 8.77 -2.25
C ALA A 139 3.67 9.78 -3.40
N GLY A 140 3.47 9.33 -4.64
CA GLY A 140 3.23 10.19 -5.80
C GLY A 140 1.76 10.54 -6.04
N THR A 141 0.83 9.88 -5.34
CA THR A 141 -0.61 9.93 -5.68
C THR A 141 -1.26 11.28 -5.38
N GLU A 142 -0.85 11.96 -4.31
CA GLU A 142 -1.35 13.30 -3.95
C GLU A 142 -0.96 14.35 -5.00
N GLN A 143 0.32 14.38 -5.39
CA GLN A 143 0.81 15.29 -6.43
C GLN A 143 0.15 15.03 -7.79
N GLN A 144 -0.13 13.76 -8.10
CA GLN A 144 -0.82 13.41 -9.33
C GLN A 144 -2.29 13.85 -9.32
N GLN A 145 -2.94 13.79 -8.16
CA GLN A 145 -4.30 14.30 -7.99
C GLN A 145 -4.36 15.81 -8.19
N GLU A 146 -3.52 16.56 -7.48
CA GLU A 146 -3.46 18.03 -7.59
C GLU A 146 -3.17 18.46 -9.04
N LYS A 147 -2.26 17.78 -9.71
CA LYS A 147 -1.97 18.04 -11.12
C LYS A 147 -3.19 17.82 -12.02
N LEU A 148 -3.95 16.75 -11.80
CA LEU A 148 -5.16 16.46 -12.56
C LEU A 148 -6.25 17.50 -12.31
N GLU A 149 -6.42 17.94 -11.06
CA GLU A 149 -7.35 19.01 -10.68
C GLU A 149 -7.01 20.31 -11.42
N LEU A 150 -5.73 20.72 -11.41
CA LEU A 150 -5.28 21.90 -12.14
C LEU A 150 -5.51 21.79 -13.66
N GLN A 151 -5.32 20.60 -14.24
CA GLN A 151 -5.59 20.38 -15.67
C GLN A 151 -7.09 20.39 -15.98
N PHE A 152 -7.92 19.95 -15.03
CA PHE A 152 -9.37 20.03 -15.15
C PHE A 152 -9.83 21.49 -15.17
N ASP A 153 -9.36 22.30 -14.22
CA ASP A 153 -9.65 23.73 -14.14
C ASP A 153 -9.14 24.48 -15.38
N ASP A 154 -7.91 24.19 -15.81
CA ASP A 154 -7.33 24.76 -17.04
C ASP A 154 -8.18 24.44 -18.28
N PHE A 155 -8.70 23.21 -18.37
CA PHE A 155 -9.59 22.82 -19.45
C PHE A 155 -10.92 23.57 -19.39
N ASP A 156 -11.52 23.67 -18.21
CA ASP A 156 -12.81 24.34 -18.00
C ASP A 156 -12.74 25.82 -18.37
N ASP A 157 -11.70 26.51 -17.90
CA ASP A 157 -11.51 27.95 -18.08
C ASP A 157 -11.13 28.34 -19.52
N ASN A 158 -10.25 27.56 -20.16
CA ASN A 158 -9.66 27.94 -21.44
C ASN A 158 -10.31 27.31 -22.67
N TYR A 159 -11.09 26.23 -22.50
CA TYR A 159 -11.68 25.51 -23.62
C TYR A 159 -13.19 25.32 -23.46
N PHE A 160 -13.64 24.66 -22.40
CA PHE A 160 -15.08 24.38 -22.21
C PHE A 160 -15.90 25.68 -22.11
N SER A 161 -15.58 26.55 -21.14
CA SER A 161 -16.30 27.82 -20.92
C SER A 161 -16.27 28.73 -22.16
N PRO A 162 -15.14 28.94 -22.86
CA PRO A 162 -15.10 29.70 -24.11
C PRO A 162 -15.98 29.12 -25.22
N ILE A 163 -15.99 27.80 -25.43
CA ILE A 163 -16.84 27.13 -26.42
C ILE A 163 -18.32 27.37 -26.09
N ILE A 164 -18.72 27.18 -24.83
CA ILE A 164 -20.11 27.44 -24.39
C ILE A 164 -20.50 28.91 -24.56
N ARG A 165 -19.61 29.86 -24.24
CA ARG A 165 -19.90 31.30 -24.37
C ARG A 165 -20.06 31.73 -25.83
N ASN A 166 -19.25 31.16 -26.72
CA ASN A 166 -19.25 31.48 -28.15
C ASN A 166 -20.07 30.49 -28.98
N TYR A 167 -21.01 29.76 -28.36
CA TYR A 167 -21.75 28.64 -28.96
C TYR A 167 -22.36 28.89 -30.34
N LYS A 168 -22.70 30.15 -30.68
CA LYS A 168 -23.28 30.50 -31.98
C LYS A 168 -22.28 30.39 -33.14
N GLU A 169 -21.00 30.45 -32.84
CA GLU A 169 -19.90 30.38 -33.80
C GLU A 169 -19.17 29.04 -33.74
N MET A 170 -19.62 28.12 -32.88
CA MET A 170 -19.05 26.79 -32.72
C MET A 170 -19.77 25.79 -33.63
N GLU A 171 -19.00 24.84 -34.15
CA GLU A 171 -19.52 23.70 -34.91
C GLU A 171 -19.82 22.50 -33.99
N ILE A 172 -19.15 22.42 -32.83
CA ILE A 172 -19.50 21.48 -31.75
C ILE A 172 -20.88 21.82 -31.18
N ASP A 173 -21.74 20.81 -31.08
CA ASP A 173 -23.00 20.91 -30.37
C ASP A 173 -22.75 21.08 -28.87
N ILE A 174 -23.04 22.28 -28.37
CA ILE A 174 -22.79 22.63 -26.97
C ILE A 174 -23.61 21.80 -25.99
N CYS A 175 -24.80 21.31 -26.38
CA CYS A 175 -25.62 20.46 -25.53
C CYS A 175 -24.96 19.10 -25.33
N SER A 176 -24.50 18.48 -26.42
CA SER A 176 -23.71 17.25 -26.37
C SER A 176 -22.42 17.42 -25.57
N LEU A 177 -21.71 18.54 -25.76
CA LEU A 177 -20.47 18.81 -25.01
C LEU A 177 -20.72 18.99 -23.51
N ASP A 178 -21.76 19.74 -23.13
CA ASP A 178 -22.16 19.98 -21.74
C ASP A 178 -22.55 18.66 -21.05
N GLU A 179 -23.38 17.84 -21.69
CA GLU A 179 -23.79 16.54 -21.16
C GLU A 179 -22.60 15.58 -21.00
N ASP A 180 -21.73 15.48 -22.01
CA ASP A 180 -20.55 14.62 -21.94
C ASP A 180 -19.57 15.08 -20.85
N PHE A 181 -19.36 16.39 -20.73
CA PHE A 181 -18.46 16.94 -19.72
C PHE A 181 -19.01 16.81 -18.30
N ASP A 182 -20.32 16.95 -18.10
CA ASP A 182 -20.97 16.68 -16.81
C ASP A 182 -20.87 15.20 -16.41
N ASN A 183 -21.04 14.28 -17.37
CA ASN A 183 -20.81 12.86 -17.13
C ASN A 183 -19.36 12.59 -16.73
N PHE A 184 -18.40 13.26 -17.40
CA PHE A 184 -17.00 13.15 -17.05
C PHE A 184 -16.68 13.74 -15.66
N ARG A 185 -17.24 14.90 -15.29
CA ARG A 185 -17.14 15.46 -13.92
C ARG A 185 -17.64 14.47 -12.88
N GLY A 186 -18.77 13.82 -13.15
CA GLY A 186 -19.31 12.75 -12.30
C GLY A 186 -18.35 11.57 -12.16
N ALA A 187 -17.79 11.07 -13.26
CA ALA A 187 -16.81 9.98 -13.24
C ALA A 187 -15.50 10.38 -12.53
N PHE A 188 -15.03 11.61 -12.73
CA PHE A 188 -13.86 12.16 -12.05
C PHE A 188 -14.12 12.29 -10.54
N SER A 189 -15.34 12.65 -10.13
CA SER A 189 -15.72 12.64 -8.72
C SER A 189 -15.61 11.25 -8.06
N GLU A 190 -15.80 10.17 -8.79
CA GLU A 190 -15.62 8.81 -8.25
C GLU A 190 -14.15 8.50 -7.96
N ILE A 191 -13.20 9.18 -8.61
CA ILE A 191 -11.76 9.06 -8.30
C ILE A 191 -11.49 9.52 -6.87
N TYR A 192 -12.11 10.62 -6.41
CA TYR A 192 -11.95 11.07 -5.02
C TYR A 192 -12.42 10.04 -4.02
N LYS A 193 -13.55 9.39 -4.27
CA LYS A 193 -14.03 8.28 -3.41
C LYS A 193 -13.06 7.12 -3.39
N LEU A 194 -12.39 6.85 -4.50
CA LEU A 194 -11.36 5.82 -4.58
C LEU A 194 -10.11 6.22 -3.78
N VAL A 195 -9.69 7.49 -3.83
CA VAL A 195 -8.60 8.04 -3.00
C VAL A 195 -8.93 7.93 -1.51
N ASP A 196 -10.14 8.31 -1.10
CA ASP A 196 -10.58 8.21 0.30
C ASP A 196 -10.55 6.75 0.77
N SER A 197 -11.14 5.84 -0.02
CA SER A 197 -11.15 4.40 0.28
C SER A 197 -9.75 3.81 0.36
N LEU A 198 -8.84 4.22 -0.54
CA LEU A 198 -7.44 3.84 -0.50
C LEU A 198 -6.75 4.35 0.76
N THR A 199 -6.97 5.62 1.12
CA THR A 199 -6.38 6.25 2.30
C THR A 199 -6.81 5.54 3.57
N ASP A 200 -8.11 5.27 3.74
CA ASP A 200 -8.65 4.53 4.87
C ASP A 200 -8.08 3.12 4.95
N THR A 201 -8.09 2.39 3.84
CA THR A 201 -7.57 1.01 3.77
C THR A 201 -6.08 0.96 4.11
N ARG A 202 -5.29 1.89 3.56
CA ARG A 202 -3.86 2.01 3.83
C ARG A 202 -3.60 2.33 5.30
N ASN A 203 -4.34 3.27 5.89
CA ASN A 203 -4.15 3.67 7.29
C ASN A 203 -4.44 2.50 8.25
N ILE A 204 -5.52 1.76 8.02
CA ILE A 204 -5.85 0.56 8.81
C ILE A 204 -4.73 -0.49 8.67
N PHE A 205 -4.27 -0.73 7.45
CA PHE A 205 -3.19 -1.67 7.19
C PHE A 205 -1.88 -1.25 7.89
N LEU A 206 -1.48 0.02 7.78
CA LEU A 206 -0.23 0.51 8.37
C LEU A 206 -0.26 0.49 9.90
N ASP A 207 -1.39 0.80 10.52
CA ASP A 207 -1.55 0.64 11.97
C ASP A 207 -1.31 -0.81 12.42
N GLN A 208 -1.87 -1.78 11.69
CA GLN A 208 -1.65 -3.20 11.97
C GLN A 208 -0.19 -3.62 11.72
N HIS A 209 0.43 -3.11 10.65
CA HIS A 209 1.83 -3.37 10.31
C HIS A 209 2.76 -2.86 11.42
N ILE A 210 2.60 -1.60 11.83
CA ILE A 210 3.41 -0.98 12.88
C ILE A 210 3.28 -1.73 14.20
N LYS A 211 2.06 -2.15 14.57
CA LYS A 211 1.83 -2.98 15.77
C LYS A 211 2.58 -4.30 15.70
N LEU A 212 2.56 -4.98 14.56
CA LEU A 212 3.33 -6.22 14.38
C LEU A 212 4.83 -5.94 14.43
N GLN A 213 5.31 -4.90 13.73
CA GLN A 213 6.73 -4.53 13.68
C GLN A 213 7.31 -4.26 15.07
N ASN A 214 6.58 -3.54 15.92
CA ASN A 214 7.01 -3.30 17.29
C ASN A 214 7.13 -4.60 18.09
N ARG A 215 6.17 -5.52 17.94
CA ARG A 215 6.24 -6.84 18.59
C ARG A 215 7.41 -7.68 18.09
N ILE A 216 7.73 -7.60 16.79
CA ILE A 216 8.89 -8.26 16.20
C ILE A 216 10.19 -7.74 16.82
N ILE A 217 10.33 -6.41 16.90
CA ILE A 217 11.51 -5.78 17.49
C ILE A 217 11.71 -6.19 18.95
N ASP A 218 10.64 -6.33 19.72
CA ASP A 218 10.74 -6.74 21.12
C ASP A 218 11.09 -8.23 21.25
N LEU A 219 10.45 -9.11 20.46
CA LEU A 219 10.78 -10.53 20.47
C LEU A 219 12.20 -10.82 19.97
N ASP A 220 12.69 -10.06 18.99
CA ASP A 220 14.07 -10.19 18.49
C ASP A 220 15.10 -9.90 19.59
N LYS A 221 14.92 -8.82 20.37
CA LYS A 221 15.78 -8.53 21.53
C LYS A 221 15.78 -9.67 22.54
N ASP A 222 14.60 -10.23 22.80
CA ASP A 222 14.40 -11.31 23.76
C ASP A 222 15.05 -12.63 23.29
N ILE A 223 14.94 -12.97 22.00
CA ILE A 223 15.60 -14.13 21.38
C ILE A 223 17.12 -13.95 21.36
N VAL A 224 17.63 -12.76 21.02
CA VAL A 224 19.07 -12.46 21.08
C VAL A 224 19.60 -12.64 22.50
N ALA A 225 18.89 -12.11 23.51
CA ALA A 225 19.27 -12.26 24.91
C ALA A 225 19.30 -13.74 25.36
N LEU A 226 18.33 -14.55 24.90
CA LEU A 226 18.30 -16.00 25.12
C LEU A 226 19.56 -16.67 24.57
N PHE A 227 19.91 -16.42 23.31
CA PHE A 227 21.09 -17.05 22.70
C PHE A 227 22.41 -16.54 23.29
N THR A 228 22.51 -15.27 23.67
CA THR A 228 23.68 -14.74 24.41
C THR A 228 23.86 -15.45 25.75
N ALA A 229 22.76 -15.67 26.50
CA ALA A 229 22.79 -16.39 27.77
C ALA A 229 23.19 -17.86 27.58
N ILE A 230 22.62 -18.54 26.58
CA ILE A 230 22.95 -19.94 26.25
C ILE A 230 24.43 -20.10 25.86
N ASN A 231 24.97 -19.17 25.07
CA ASN A 231 26.35 -19.24 24.58
C ASN A 231 27.40 -18.78 25.61
N GLY A 232 26.99 -18.30 26.80
CA GLY A 232 27.90 -17.86 27.85
C GLY A 232 28.70 -16.60 27.48
N GLU A 233 28.27 -15.83 26.49
CA GLU A 233 28.90 -14.57 26.08
C GLU A 233 28.61 -13.48 27.11
N GLN A 234 29.36 -13.46 28.21
CA GLN A 234 29.36 -12.34 29.13
C GLN A 234 29.87 -11.10 28.37
N ARG A 235 29.13 -9.97 28.46
CA ARG A 235 29.64 -8.66 28.05
C ARG A 235 30.97 -8.42 28.76
N SER A 236 32.06 -8.54 28.02
CA SER A 236 33.41 -8.24 28.51
C SER A 236 33.43 -6.76 28.90
N ASN A 237 33.37 -6.47 30.20
CA ASN A 237 33.60 -5.13 30.70
C ASN A 237 35.06 -4.76 30.35
N PRO A 238 35.33 -3.68 29.61
CA PRO A 238 36.68 -3.19 29.45
C PRO A 238 37.04 -2.45 30.75
N ASN A 239 37.86 -3.09 31.59
CA ASN A 239 38.66 -2.37 32.59
C ASN A 239 39.85 -1.71 31.90
#